data_AF-A0A932W3R1-F1
#
_entry.id   AF-A0A932W3R1-F1
#
_cell.length_a   1.000
_cell.length_b   1.000
_cell.length_c   1.000
_cell.angle_alpha   90.00
_cell.angle_beta   90.00
_cell.angle_gamma   90.00
#
_symmetry.space_group_name_H-M   'P 1'
#
loop_
_entity.id
_entity.type
_entity.pdbx_description
1 polymer ?
#
loop_
_entity_poly.entity_id
_entity_poly.type
_entity_poly.pdbx_seq_one_letter_code
_entity_poly.pdbx_strand_id
1 'polypeptide(L)'
;MNFWKQSWLLTGALLIGCGLPGILLAQTKTGKPARPKANPTISSVNAEAVLWWLPPDTETLFVAQGPFRLTRATPATSLERLFEKSLQVMAMASLGGKEDDPMGKELLGAPVDLVVEGARNFRAPKNLGGMPFDGCQIVVFGREFGSRGDALMKSLEERAEKKLEIDGFRVLLNNEQLEDDLWEFYVVRPKPNVFIVSTQEGYLKETLNRINQKALARALPEDLPEWKYVDRKTRVWAVRHFDKRREESDPSSPFGGRKSANVRDEEAIGLAFSYSAVPGRIATVYYLSNNKNAVSIAKEFWSHPSDNLTPRVRQFTPGVVEVSVKLADEDVLSMLIFVLMGAFGHGVYL
;
A
#
# COMPACT_ATOMS: atom_id res chain seq x y z
N MET A 1 -0.60 -20.03 -17.53
CA MET A 1 -0.41 -18.59 -17.26
C MET A 1 -1.70 -17.77 -17.29
N ASN A 2 -2.73 -18.08 -18.09
CA ASN A 2 -3.96 -17.25 -18.17
C ASN A 2 -4.96 -17.43 -17.02
N PHE A 3 -4.92 -18.52 -16.25
CA PHE A 3 -5.89 -18.79 -15.17
C PHE A 3 -5.59 -17.98 -13.88
N TRP A 4 -4.31 -17.70 -13.61
CA TRP A 4 -3.88 -16.96 -12.42
C TRP A 4 -3.98 -15.44 -12.56
N LYS A 5 -3.90 -14.91 -13.80
CA LYS A 5 -4.22 -13.49 -14.08
C LYS A 5 -5.63 -13.13 -13.61
N GLN A 6 -6.60 -14.05 -13.75
CA GLN A 6 -7.97 -13.83 -13.28
C GLN A 6 -8.14 -14.04 -11.78
N SER A 7 -7.48 -15.00 -11.14
CA SER A 7 -7.79 -15.35 -9.74
C SER A 7 -7.19 -14.39 -8.70
N TRP A 8 -6.02 -13.79 -8.94
CA TRP A 8 -5.45 -12.74 -8.06
C TRP A 8 -6.00 -11.35 -8.36
N LEU A 9 -6.36 -11.07 -9.62
CA LEU A 9 -7.31 -10.00 -9.94
C LEU A 9 -8.71 -10.31 -9.38
N LEU A 10 -9.04 -11.48 -8.85
CA LEU A 10 -10.33 -11.69 -8.18
C LEU A 10 -10.26 -11.46 -6.68
N THR A 11 -9.11 -11.57 -6.01
CA THR A 11 -8.98 -11.22 -4.57
C THR A 11 -8.49 -9.78 -4.36
N GLY A 12 -7.52 -9.30 -5.14
CA GLY A 12 -7.15 -7.88 -5.20
C GLY A 12 -8.06 -7.04 -6.10
N ALA A 13 -8.76 -7.67 -7.05
CA ALA A 13 -9.74 -7.02 -7.92
C ALA A 13 -11.14 -7.68 -7.88
N LEU A 14 -11.54 -8.14 -6.69
CA LEU A 14 -12.96 -8.12 -6.29
C LEU A 14 -13.53 -6.68 -6.24
N LEU A 15 -12.66 -5.68 -6.46
CA LEU A 15 -12.98 -4.29 -6.80
C LEU A 15 -12.72 -3.91 -8.27
N ILE A 16 -12.45 -4.84 -9.20
CA ILE A 16 -12.27 -4.56 -10.63
C ILE A 16 -12.75 -5.74 -11.53
N GLY A 17 -14.07 -5.99 -11.55
CA GLY A 17 -14.82 -6.29 -12.79
C GLY A 17 -15.05 -7.76 -13.24
N CYS A 18 -16.33 -8.13 -13.31
CA CYS A 18 -16.92 -8.95 -14.39
C CYS A 18 -18.40 -8.54 -14.57
N GLY A 19 -18.85 -8.35 -15.81
CA GLY A 19 -20.14 -7.71 -16.13
C GLY A 19 -21.26 -8.66 -16.59
N LEU A 20 -22.50 -8.12 -16.58
CA LEU A 20 -23.64 -8.24 -17.54
C LEU A 20 -24.99 -7.92 -16.80
N PRO A 21 -26.14 -7.69 -17.49
CA PRO A 21 -26.64 -6.36 -17.84
C PRO A 21 -27.97 -5.96 -17.17
N GLY A 22 -28.18 -4.64 -17.07
CA GLY A 22 -29.52 -4.02 -17.12
C GLY A 22 -30.31 -3.97 -15.81
N ILE A 23 -30.54 -2.75 -15.31
CA ILE A 23 -31.83 -2.30 -14.76
C ILE A 23 -31.87 -0.76 -14.85
N LEU A 24 -33.00 -0.26 -15.34
CA LEU A 24 -33.39 1.14 -15.46
C LEU A 24 -33.21 1.93 -14.14
N LEU A 25 -32.58 3.11 -14.18
CA LEU A 25 -32.64 4.08 -13.10
C LEU A 25 -33.71 5.14 -13.38
N ALA A 26 -34.71 5.20 -12.50
CA ALA A 26 -35.58 6.37 -12.36
C ALA A 26 -34.80 7.51 -11.69
N GLN A 27 -34.85 8.71 -12.29
CA GLN A 27 -34.23 9.91 -11.74
C GLN A 27 -35.09 10.50 -10.62
N THR A 28 -34.60 10.47 -9.38
CA THR A 28 -35.12 11.34 -8.31
C THR A 28 -34.21 12.55 -8.14
N LYS A 29 -34.78 13.74 -8.36
CA LYS A 29 -34.13 15.04 -8.14
C LYS A 29 -33.78 15.23 -6.65
N THR A 30 -32.49 15.34 -6.32
CA THR A 30 -32.03 15.70 -4.98
C THR A 30 -31.72 17.20 -4.91
N GLY A 31 -32.37 17.90 -3.97
CA GLY A 31 -32.06 19.28 -3.61
C GLY A 31 -30.67 19.43 -2.97
N LYS A 32 -30.08 20.63 -3.13
CA LYS A 32 -28.78 21.02 -2.58
C LYS A 32 -28.78 20.94 -1.04
N PRO A 33 -27.93 20.12 -0.39
CA PRO A 33 -27.74 20.23 1.05
C PRO A 33 -26.85 21.44 1.36
N ALA A 34 -27.24 22.16 2.41
CA ALA A 34 -26.50 23.32 2.92
C ALA A 34 -25.15 22.91 3.51
N ARG A 35 -24.11 23.70 3.24
CA ARG A 35 -22.73 23.46 3.66
C ARG A 35 -22.60 23.70 5.18
N PRO A 36 -22.22 22.70 6.00
CA PRO A 36 -22.00 22.92 7.43
C PRO A 36 -20.81 23.86 7.67
N LYS A 37 -20.97 24.80 8.59
CA LYS A 37 -19.90 25.70 9.04
C LYS A 37 -18.81 24.89 9.76
N ALA A 38 -17.55 25.12 9.39
CA ALA A 38 -16.41 24.41 9.94
C ALA A 38 -16.13 24.83 11.40
N ASN A 39 -16.25 23.89 12.34
CA ASN A 39 -15.71 23.99 13.70
C ASN A 39 -14.19 23.73 13.72
N PRO A 40 -13.47 24.22 14.74
CA PRO A 40 -12.02 24.45 14.70
C PRO A 40 -11.17 23.18 14.75
N THR A 41 -10.14 23.18 13.89
CA THR A 41 -8.84 22.47 13.96
C THR A 41 -8.71 21.22 14.84
N ILE A 42 -9.23 20.08 14.36
CA ILE A 42 -8.54 18.80 14.57
C ILE A 42 -7.24 18.90 13.76
N SER A 43 -6.09 18.80 14.43
CA SER A 43 -4.78 18.68 13.78
C SER A 43 -4.87 17.56 12.73
N SER A 44 -4.82 17.91 11.44
CA SER A 44 -4.91 16.92 10.37
C SER A 44 -3.66 16.05 10.42
N VAL A 45 -3.83 14.78 10.77
CA VAL A 45 -2.77 13.78 10.65
C VAL A 45 -2.31 13.77 9.19
N ASN A 46 -1.02 13.98 8.97
CA ASN A 46 -0.40 13.95 7.65
C ASN A 46 0.69 12.87 7.61
N ALA A 47 1.24 12.59 6.43
CA ALA A 47 2.25 11.54 6.26
C ALA A 47 3.51 11.77 7.11
N GLU A 48 3.91 13.03 7.30
CA GLU A 48 5.05 13.40 8.14
C GLU A 48 4.80 12.99 9.60
N ALA A 49 3.60 13.27 10.14
CA ALA A 49 3.23 12.84 11.48
C ALA A 49 3.25 11.31 11.62
N VAL A 50 2.79 10.58 10.60
CA VAL A 50 2.77 9.11 10.62
C VAL A 50 4.17 8.50 10.62
N LEU A 51 5.15 9.13 9.95
CA LEU A 51 6.56 8.68 10.00
C LEU A 51 7.15 8.66 11.42
N TRP A 52 6.63 9.48 12.32
CA TRP A 52 7.00 9.45 13.74
C TRP A 52 6.30 8.33 14.52
N TRP A 53 5.15 7.85 14.04
CA TRP A 53 4.40 6.74 14.65
C TRP A 53 5.00 5.39 14.31
N LEU A 54 5.52 5.21 13.10
CA LEU A 54 6.07 3.93 12.64
C LEU A 54 7.41 3.58 13.32
N PRO A 55 7.72 2.29 13.54
CA PRO A 55 9.02 1.81 14.02
C PRO A 55 10.22 2.37 13.24
N PRO A 56 11.39 2.59 13.87
CA PRO A 56 12.51 3.28 13.22
C PRO A 56 13.20 2.43 12.15
N ASP A 57 13.04 1.11 12.20
CA ASP A 57 13.52 0.10 11.25
C ASP A 57 12.44 -0.32 10.23
N THR A 58 11.39 0.49 10.04
CA THR A 58 10.53 0.38 8.85
C THR A 58 11.37 0.53 7.58
N GLU A 59 11.20 -0.39 6.63
CA GLU A 59 11.97 -0.45 5.38
C GLU A 59 11.19 0.13 4.21
N THR A 60 9.91 -0.23 4.10
CA THR A 60 9.00 0.23 3.04
C THR A 60 7.96 1.17 3.64
N LEU A 61 7.71 2.26 2.94
CA LEU A 61 6.59 3.14 3.17
C LEU A 61 5.84 3.39 1.87
N PHE A 62 4.52 3.20 1.91
CA PHE A 62 3.63 3.49 0.80
C PHE A 62 2.55 4.44 1.26
N VAL A 63 2.36 5.56 0.56
CA VAL A 63 1.45 6.63 0.98
C VAL A 63 0.47 6.95 -0.12
N ALA A 64 -0.80 7.02 0.21
CA ALA A 64 -1.85 7.55 -0.63
C ALA A 64 -2.54 8.76 0.03
N GLN A 65 -2.48 9.91 -0.63
CA GLN A 65 -2.97 11.19 -0.10
C GLN A 65 -4.36 11.54 -0.63
N GLY A 66 -5.26 11.77 0.32
CA GLY A 66 -6.62 12.24 0.10
C GLY A 66 -6.72 13.72 -0.30
N PRO A 67 -7.95 14.20 -0.55
CA PRO A 67 -9.20 13.46 -0.37
C PRO A 67 -9.45 12.45 -1.50
N PHE A 68 -9.84 11.24 -1.14
CA PHE A 68 -10.49 10.27 -2.03
C PHE A 68 -11.56 9.48 -1.27
N ARG A 69 -12.35 8.67 -1.98
CA ARG A 69 -13.36 7.80 -1.37
C ARG A 69 -13.06 6.36 -1.71
N LEU A 70 -13.28 5.49 -0.74
CA LEU A 70 -13.33 4.06 -0.97
C LEU A 70 -14.56 3.79 -1.83
N THR A 71 -14.36 3.23 -3.02
CA THR A 71 -15.44 2.99 -3.97
C THR A 71 -15.33 1.57 -4.48
N ARG A 72 -16.49 0.95 -4.74
CA ARG A 72 -16.56 -0.30 -5.49
C ARG A 72 -15.91 -0.13 -6.87
N ALA A 73 -15.67 -1.24 -7.55
CA ALA A 73 -15.34 -1.23 -8.97
C ALA A 73 -16.26 -0.26 -9.71
N THR A 74 -15.75 0.89 -10.09
CA THR A 74 -16.41 1.79 -11.03
C THR A 74 -15.49 1.82 -12.23
N PRO A 75 -16.03 1.69 -13.46
CA PRO A 75 -15.22 1.83 -14.66
C PRO A 75 -14.40 3.11 -14.55
N ALA A 76 -13.07 2.96 -14.54
CA ALA A 76 -12.21 4.12 -14.52
C ALA A 76 -12.39 4.86 -15.85
N THR A 77 -12.40 6.19 -15.80
CA THR A 77 -12.55 7.01 -17.02
C THR A 77 -11.28 7.05 -17.86
N SER A 78 -10.17 6.49 -17.36
CA SER A 78 -8.83 6.48 -17.99
C SER A 78 -7.90 5.48 -17.27
N LEU A 79 -6.88 4.98 -17.97
CA LEU A 79 -5.83 4.13 -17.39
C LEU A 79 -5.09 4.83 -16.25
N GLU A 80 -4.83 6.13 -16.36
CA GLU A 80 -4.11 6.87 -15.32
C GLU A 80 -4.87 6.90 -13.99
N ARG A 81 -6.20 7.04 -14.05
CA ARG A 81 -7.08 6.98 -12.88
C ARG A 81 -7.23 5.56 -12.35
N LEU A 82 -7.30 4.56 -13.24
CA LEU A 82 -7.31 3.16 -12.84
C LEU A 82 -6.03 2.80 -12.06
N PHE A 83 -4.89 3.25 -12.56
CA PHE A 83 -3.59 3.02 -11.93
C PHE A 83 -3.49 3.74 -10.57
N GLU A 84 -3.85 5.02 -10.48
CA GLU A 84 -3.90 5.74 -9.20
C GLU A 84 -4.82 5.04 -8.18
N LYS A 85 -6.00 4.58 -8.60
CA LYS A 85 -6.91 3.82 -7.73
C LYS A 85 -6.31 2.47 -7.31
N SER A 86 -5.64 1.76 -8.21
CA SER A 86 -4.97 0.50 -7.91
C SER A 86 -3.86 0.68 -6.89
N LEU A 87 -3.10 1.77 -6.99
CA LEU A 87 -2.06 2.13 -6.02
C LEU A 87 -2.66 2.54 -4.66
N GLN A 88 -3.80 3.23 -4.64
CA GLN A 88 -4.53 3.52 -3.39
C GLN A 88 -4.98 2.23 -2.71
N VAL A 89 -5.52 1.27 -3.48
CA VAL A 89 -5.93 -0.05 -2.97
C VAL A 89 -4.72 -0.84 -2.48
N MET A 90 -3.59 -0.80 -3.18
CA MET A 90 -2.35 -1.45 -2.76
C MET A 90 -1.91 -0.97 -1.36
N ALA A 91 -1.97 0.33 -1.08
CA ALA A 91 -1.67 0.88 0.25
C ALA A 91 -2.62 0.42 1.36
N MET A 92 -3.73 -0.23 1.00
CA MET A 92 -4.79 -0.71 1.87
C MET A 92 -4.98 -2.22 1.76
N ALA A 93 -4.00 -2.98 1.26
CA ALA A 93 -4.20 -4.38 0.91
C ALA A 93 -4.75 -5.23 2.08
N SER A 94 -4.26 -5.01 3.31
CA SER A 94 -4.76 -5.74 4.50
C SER A 94 -6.11 -5.26 5.03
N LEU A 95 -6.72 -4.24 4.41
CA LEU A 95 -8.10 -3.79 4.67
C LEU A 95 -9.10 -4.42 3.68
N GLY A 96 -8.63 -5.19 2.70
CA GLY A 96 -9.47 -5.86 1.74
C GLY A 96 -9.96 -7.19 2.29
N GLY A 97 -11.24 -7.27 2.66
CA GLY A 97 -11.92 -8.55 2.79
C GLY A 97 -12.67 -8.94 1.52
N LYS A 98 -13.25 -10.14 1.53
CA LYS A 98 -14.13 -10.68 0.46
C LYS A 98 -15.28 -9.72 0.16
N GLU A 99 -15.99 -9.88 -0.96
CA GLU A 99 -17.10 -8.99 -1.37
C GLU A 99 -18.16 -8.74 -0.27
N ASP A 100 -18.31 -9.73 0.62
CA ASP A 100 -19.24 -9.70 1.74
C ASP A 100 -18.67 -9.26 3.09
N ASP A 101 -17.40 -8.87 3.12
CA ASP A 101 -16.70 -8.42 4.32
C ASP A 101 -17.29 -7.10 4.86
N PRO A 102 -17.69 -7.07 6.15
CA PRO A 102 -18.22 -5.87 6.79
C PRO A 102 -17.25 -4.71 6.79
N MET A 103 -15.94 -4.96 6.88
CA MET A 103 -14.97 -3.87 6.81
C MET A 103 -15.07 -3.17 5.46
N GLY A 104 -15.06 -3.93 4.36
CA GLY A 104 -15.33 -3.39 3.03
C GLY A 104 -16.67 -2.65 2.91
N LYS A 105 -17.76 -3.21 3.48
CA LYS A 105 -19.10 -2.62 3.42
C LYS A 105 -19.22 -1.30 4.19
N GLU A 106 -18.71 -1.24 5.42
CA GLU A 106 -18.79 -0.06 6.30
C GLU A 106 -17.82 1.05 5.87
N LEU A 107 -16.67 0.67 5.31
CA LEU A 107 -15.69 1.61 4.79
C LEU A 107 -16.10 2.19 3.42
N LEU A 108 -17.03 1.55 2.72
CA LEU A 108 -17.47 2.00 1.39
C LEU A 108 -18.04 3.43 1.44
N GLY A 109 -17.53 4.26 0.53
CA GLY A 109 -17.89 5.67 0.42
C GLY A 109 -17.28 6.56 1.49
N ALA A 110 -16.58 6.02 2.50
CA ALA A 110 -15.94 6.84 3.54
C ALA A 110 -14.89 7.78 2.92
N PRO A 111 -14.84 9.07 3.33
CA PRO A 111 -13.82 10.00 2.89
C PRO A 111 -12.49 9.66 3.57
N VAL A 112 -11.46 9.42 2.77
CA VAL A 112 -10.10 9.14 3.21
C VAL A 112 -9.22 10.35 2.93
N ASP A 113 -8.56 10.84 3.97
CA ASP A 113 -7.61 11.97 3.90
C ASP A 113 -6.17 11.47 3.71
N LEU A 114 -5.85 10.27 4.23
CA LEU A 114 -4.53 9.67 4.13
C LEU A 114 -4.60 8.15 4.33
N VAL A 115 -3.81 7.41 3.56
CA VAL A 115 -3.43 6.03 3.85
C VAL A 115 -1.91 5.96 3.88
N VAL A 116 -1.37 5.29 4.89
CA VAL A 116 0.05 4.97 4.98
C VAL A 116 0.21 3.50 5.30
N GLU A 117 0.96 2.78 4.50
CA GLU A 117 1.52 1.49 4.87
C GLU A 117 2.97 1.68 5.29
N GLY A 118 3.34 1.07 6.42
CA GLY A 118 4.74 0.88 6.81
C GLY A 118 5.01 -0.61 7.00
N ALA A 119 6.07 -1.13 6.40
CA ALA A 119 6.41 -2.55 6.42
C ALA A 119 7.92 -2.80 6.55
N ARG A 120 8.27 -3.97 7.10
CA ARG A 120 9.61 -4.53 7.24
C ARG A 120 9.53 -6.05 7.28
N ASN A 121 10.67 -6.72 7.31
CA ASN A 121 10.73 -8.17 7.59
C ASN A 121 9.92 -9.04 6.62
N PHE A 122 10.05 -8.78 5.31
CA PHE A 122 9.40 -9.59 4.30
C PHE A 122 9.96 -11.01 4.29
N ARG A 123 9.10 -12.02 4.11
CA ARG A 123 9.41 -13.45 4.22
C ARG A 123 8.86 -14.21 3.03
N ALA A 124 9.46 -15.35 2.72
CA ALA A 124 8.87 -16.29 1.77
C ALA A 124 7.55 -16.86 2.35
N PRO A 125 6.49 -17.00 1.54
CA PRO A 125 5.33 -17.79 1.92
C PRO A 125 5.71 -19.27 2.05
N LYS A 126 4.85 -20.07 2.69
CA LYS A 126 5.11 -21.52 2.82
C LYS A 126 5.17 -22.24 1.47
N ASN A 127 4.34 -21.82 0.51
CA ASN A 127 4.30 -22.35 -0.85
C ASN A 127 3.97 -21.22 -1.86
N LEU A 128 2.75 -21.21 -2.40
CA LEU A 128 2.22 -20.16 -3.26
C LEU A 128 1.51 -19.11 -2.39
N GLY A 129 1.55 -17.84 -2.81
CA GLY A 129 0.92 -16.77 -2.04
C GLY A 129 1.72 -15.48 -2.01
N GLY A 130 1.14 -14.48 -1.35
CA GLY A 130 1.85 -13.23 -1.04
C GLY A 130 2.87 -13.41 0.07
N MET A 131 3.99 -12.69 -0.02
CA MET A 131 5.05 -12.69 1.00
C MET A 131 4.53 -12.14 2.35
N PRO A 132 4.59 -12.91 3.46
CA PRO A 132 4.31 -12.38 4.79
C PRO A 132 5.29 -11.29 5.19
N PHE A 133 4.83 -10.29 5.95
CA PHE A 133 5.64 -9.17 6.41
C PHE A 133 5.19 -8.66 7.78
N ASP A 134 6.03 -7.86 8.43
CA ASP A 134 5.67 -7.13 9.66
C ASP A 134 5.35 -5.69 9.28
N GLY A 135 4.12 -5.25 9.47
CA GLY A 135 3.74 -3.89 9.11
C GLY A 135 2.38 -3.46 9.61
N CYS A 136 1.99 -2.25 9.24
CA CYS A 136 0.65 -1.75 9.45
C CYS A 136 0.19 -0.82 8.33
N GLN A 137 -1.11 -0.87 8.03
CA GLN A 137 -1.83 0.13 7.26
C GLN A 137 -2.58 1.06 8.22
N ILE A 138 -2.33 2.35 8.08
CA ILE A 138 -2.90 3.43 8.86
C ILE A 138 -3.79 4.25 7.93
N VAL A 139 -5.09 4.23 8.18
CA VAL A 139 -6.08 5.03 7.45
C VAL A 139 -6.54 6.19 8.30
N VAL A 140 -6.36 7.39 7.78
CA VAL A 140 -6.91 8.62 8.33
C VAL A 140 -8.12 9.00 7.50
N PHE A 141 -9.28 8.96 8.13
CA PHE A 141 -10.51 9.41 7.54
C PHE A 141 -10.74 10.91 7.78
N GLY A 142 -11.56 11.50 6.92
CA GLY A 142 -12.07 12.86 7.12
C GLY A 142 -12.99 12.97 8.35
N ARG A 143 -13.53 14.18 8.57
CA ARG A 143 -14.37 14.56 9.73
C ARG A 143 -15.65 13.73 9.93
N GLU A 144 -15.94 12.74 9.09
CA GLU A 144 -17.20 11.97 9.06
C GLU A 144 -17.06 10.51 9.54
N PHE A 145 -15.89 10.09 10.04
CA PHE A 145 -15.69 8.68 10.43
C PHE A 145 -16.12 8.33 11.86
N GLY A 146 -16.58 9.30 12.67
CA GLY A 146 -16.93 9.11 14.08
C GLY A 146 -17.84 7.89 14.37
N SER A 147 -19.15 8.05 14.19
CA SER A 147 -20.14 6.98 14.47
C SER A 147 -20.03 5.79 13.51
N ARG A 148 -19.61 6.01 12.26
CA ARG A 148 -19.30 4.95 11.31
C ARG A 148 -18.17 4.05 11.81
N GLY A 149 -17.12 4.64 12.35
CA GLY A 149 -16.00 3.91 12.94
C GLY A 149 -16.43 3.12 14.18
N ASP A 150 -17.39 3.63 14.97
CA ASP A 150 -17.92 2.88 16.13
C ASP A 150 -18.70 1.64 15.66
N ALA A 151 -19.55 1.82 14.64
CA ALA A 151 -20.30 0.74 14.02
C ALA A 151 -19.37 -0.32 13.39
N LEU A 152 -18.32 0.11 12.69
CA LEU A 152 -17.29 -0.76 12.13
C LEU A 152 -16.59 -1.57 13.24
N MET A 153 -16.06 -0.91 14.28
CA MET A 153 -15.37 -1.60 15.37
C MET A 153 -16.27 -2.60 16.09
N LYS A 154 -17.57 -2.28 16.25
CA LYS A 154 -18.56 -3.22 16.82
C LYS A 154 -18.78 -4.42 15.90
N SER A 155 -18.93 -4.20 14.59
CA SER A 155 -19.11 -5.29 13.63
C SER A 155 -17.90 -6.22 13.56
N LEU A 156 -16.69 -5.66 13.64
CA LEU A 156 -15.45 -6.42 13.70
C LEU A 156 -15.32 -7.18 15.02
N GLU A 157 -15.74 -6.59 16.14
CA GLU A 157 -15.71 -7.24 17.46
C GLU A 157 -16.53 -8.52 17.51
N GLU A 158 -17.68 -8.56 16.83
CA GLU A 158 -18.56 -9.74 16.76
C GLU A 158 -17.91 -10.92 16.02
N ARG A 159 -16.85 -10.65 15.25
CA ARG A 159 -16.14 -11.63 14.41
C ARG A 159 -14.71 -11.89 14.85
N ALA A 160 -14.19 -11.07 15.76
CA ALA A 160 -12.83 -11.17 16.22
C ALA A 160 -12.61 -12.49 16.96
N GLU A 161 -11.52 -13.18 16.63
CA GLU A 161 -11.13 -14.40 17.33
C GLU A 161 -10.74 -14.11 18.76
N LYS A 162 -10.03 -12.99 18.97
CA LYS A 162 -9.64 -12.52 20.30
C LYS A 162 -9.80 -11.01 20.43
N LYS A 163 -10.06 -10.58 21.65
CA LYS A 163 -10.02 -9.17 22.07
C LYS A 163 -8.83 -9.02 23.01
N LEU A 164 -7.88 -8.18 22.61
CA LEU A 164 -6.64 -7.93 23.31
C LEU A 164 -6.63 -6.51 23.86
N GLU A 165 -5.78 -6.28 24.85
CA GLU A 165 -5.42 -4.94 25.30
C GLU A 165 -3.92 -4.75 25.05
N ILE A 166 -3.57 -3.78 24.22
CA ILE A 166 -2.19 -3.46 23.85
C ILE A 166 -1.98 -1.97 24.11
N ASP A 167 -1.07 -1.65 25.03
CA ASP A 167 -0.73 -0.28 25.43
C ASP A 167 -1.97 0.60 25.74
N GLY A 168 -2.96 0.00 26.42
CA GLY A 168 -4.22 0.65 26.81
C GLY A 168 -5.25 0.80 25.68
N PHE A 169 -4.95 0.28 24.48
CA PHE A 169 -5.91 0.22 23.39
C PHE A 169 -6.56 -1.15 23.30
N ARG A 170 -7.84 -1.13 23.00
CA ARG A 170 -8.60 -2.33 22.65
C ARG A 170 -8.26 -2.75 21.23
N VAL A 171 -7.71 -3.94 21.07
CA VAL A 171 -7.28 -4.51 19.78
C VAL A 171 -8.10 -5.76 19.48
N LEU A 172 -8.53 -5.90 18.23
CA LEU A 172 -9.23 -7.08 17.71
C LEU A 172 -8.25 -7.92 16.91
N LEU A 173 -8.10 -9.19 17.24
CA LEU A 173 -7.30 -10.15 16.48
C LEU A 173 -8.21 -11.02 15.63
N ASN A 174 -7.94 -11.05 14.33
CA ASN A 174 -8.55 -11.95 13.37
C ASN A 174 -7.44 -12.78 12.72
N ASN A 175 -7.64 -14.09 12.59
CA ASN A 175 -6.75 -14.90 11.77
C ASN A 175 -7.43 -15.21 10.43
N GLU A 176 -6.67 -15.16 9.36
CA GLU A 176 -7.15 -15.49 8.03
C GLU A 176 -6.17 -16.42 7.34
N GLN A 177 -6.68 -17.52 6.82
CA GLN A 177 -5.92 -18.39 5.93
C GLN A 177 -5.91 -17.75 4.54
N LEU A 178 -4.76 -17.22 4.12
CA LEU A 178 -4.51 -16.72 2.77
C LEU A 178 -3.55 -17.68 2.08
N GLU A 179 -4.03 -18.34 1.04
CA GLU A 179 -3.34 -19.47 0.41
C GLU A 179 -2.89 -20.50 1.45
N ASP A 180 -1.59 -20.77 1.57
CA ASP A 180 -1.01 -21.73 2.51
C ASP A 180 -0.50 -21.09 3.82
N ASP A 181 -0.61 -19.77 3.96
CA ASP A 181 -0.17 -19.02 5.13
C ASP A 181 -1.33 -18.58 6.02
N LEU A 182 -1.11 -18.67 7.34
CA LEU A 182 -2.03 -18.14 8.33
C LEU A 182 -1.57 -16.73 8.67
N TRP A 183 -2.40 -15.74 8.37
CA TRP A 183 -2.15 -14.34 8.66
C TRP A 183 -2.87 -13.93 9.93
N GLU A 184 -2.19 -13.16 10.76
CA GLU A 184 -2.77 -12.51 11.93
C GLU A 184 -2.99 -11.04 11.62
N PHE A 185 -4.22 -10.56 11.79
CA PHE A 185 -4.57 -9.16 11.59
C PHE A 185 -5.04 -8.54 12.90
N TYR A 186 -4.27 -7.56 13.36
CA TYR A 186 -4.52 -6.79 14.58
C TYR A 186 -5.16 -5.46 14.21
N VAL A 187 -6.43 -5.28 14.59
CA VAL A 187 -7.24 -4.13 14.21
C VAL A 187 -7.50 -3.23 15.41
N VAL A 188 -7.23 -1.94 15.27
CA VAL A 188 -7.41 -0.95 16.34
C VAL A 188 -7.78 0.42 15.80
N ARG A 189 -8.48 1.19 16.63
CA ARG A 189 -8.85 2.58 16.34
C ARG A 189 -8.31 3.50 17.44
N PRO A 190 -7.07 3.98 17.34
CA PRO A 190 -6.45 4.78 18.41
C PRO A 190 -6.98 6.22 18.49
N LYS A 191 -7.62 6.73 17.42
CA LYS A 191 -8.26 8.05 17.38
C LYS A 191 -9.59 7.97 16.65
N PRO A 192 -10.53 8.92 16.86
CA PRO A 192 -11.85 8.87 16.22
C PRO A 192 -11.83 8.76 14.69
N ASN A 193 -10.78 9.26 14.04
CA ASN A 193 -10.62 9.22 12.59
C ASN A 193 -9.40 8.42 12.11
N VAL A 194 -8.74 7.66 12.99
CA VAL A 194 -7.56 6.86 12.64
C VAL A 194 -7.87 5.39 12.90
N PHE A 195 -7.72 4.58 11.86
CA PHE A 195 -7.88 3.13 11.89
C PHE A 195 -6.56 2.48 11.50
N ILE A 196 -6.17 1.43 12.22
CA ILE A 196 -4.91 0.73 11.98
C ILE A 196 -5.21 -0.77 11.87
N VAL A 197 -4.66 -1.39 10.83
CA VAL A 197 -4.55 -2.85 10.72
C VAL A 197 -3.07 -3.19 10.66
N SER A 198 -2.65 -4.17 11.44
CA SER A 198 -1.26 -4.62 11.47
C SER A 198 -1.18 -6.13 11.31
N THR A 199 -0.13 -6.59 10.65
CA THR A 199 0.15 -8.02 10.41
C THR A 199 0.96 -8.67 11.53
N GLN A 200 1.39 -7.88 12.54
CA GLN A 200 2.26 -8.36 13.60
C GLN A 200 2.10 -7.55 14.90
N GLU A 201 1.92 -8.24 16.03
CA GLU A 201 1.59 -7.63 17.34
C GLU A 201 2.61 -6.59 17.83
N GLY A 202 3.90 -6.92 17.78
CA GLY A 202 5.00 -6.05 18.22
C GLY A 202 5.15 -4.77 17.38
N TYR A 203 4.94 -4.86 16.07
CA TYR A 203 4.93 -3.70 15.18
C TYR A 203 3.77 -2.77 15.55
N LEU A 204 2.58 -3.34 15.80
CA LEU A 204 1.43 -2.57 16.26
C LEU A 204 1.67 -1.92 17.61
N LYS A 205 2.18 -2.69 18.59
CA LYS A 205 2.47 -2.21 19.94
C LYS A 205 3.41 -1.01 19.90
N GLU A 206 4.53 -1.13 19.19
CA GLU A 206 5.46 -0.01 19.02
C GLU A 206 4.79 1.20 18.35
N THR A 207 3.98 0.97 17.31
CA THR A 207 3.23 2.04 16.63
C THR A 207 2.27 2.77 17.58
N LEU A 208 1.51 2.03 18.39
CA LEU A 208 0.58 2.60 19.37
C LEU A 208 1.29 3.38 20.47
N ASN A 209 2.41 2.86 20.98
CA ASN A 209 3.24 3.55 21.95
C ASN A 209 3.70 4.92 21.42
N ARG A 210 4.15 4.96 20.16
CA ARG A 210 4.67 6.15 19.48
C ARG A 210 3.60 7.14 19.03
N ILE A 211 2.34 6.72 18.92
CA ILE A 211 1.21 7.65 18.72
C ILE A 211 0.99 8.52 19.97
N ASN A 212 1.23 7.96 21.15
CA ASN A 212 1.01 8.63 22.45
C ASN A 212 2.26 9.34 22.98
N GLN A 213 3.45 8.93 22.54
CA GLN A 213 4.72 9.39 23.06
C GLN A 213 5.59 10.00 21.97
N LYS A 214 6.42 10.98 22.33
CA LYS A 214 7.41 11.52 21.41
C LYS A 214 8.52 10.49 21.18
N ALA A 215 8.58 9.91 19.98
CA ALA A 215 9.64 8.99 19.59
C ALA A 215 11.00 9.71 19.47
N LEU A 216 12.09 8.97 19.73
CA LEU A 216 13.46 9.49 19.63
C LEU A 216 13.99 9.55 18.19
N ALA A 217 13.56 8.62 17.34
CA ALA A 217 13.95 8.52 15.94
C ALA A 217 12.75 8.19 15.08
N ARG A 218 12.60 8.83 13.92
CA ARG A 218 11.51 8.54 12.98
C ARG A 218 11.82 7.34 12.09
N ALA A 219 10.79 6.67 11.59
CA ALA A 219 10.93 5.73 10.47
C ALA A 219 11.53 6.44 9.25
N LEU A 220 12.40 5.76 8.50
CA LEU A 220 13.01 6.26 7.26
C LEU A 220 13.63 7.67 7.38
N PRO A 221 14.74 7.87 8.12
CA PRO A 221 15.33 9.18 8.47
C PRO A 221 15.42 10.24 7.34
N GLU A 222 15.40 11.54 7.67
CA GLU A 222 15.35 12.65 6.67
C GLU A 222 16.57 12.73 5.74
N ASP A 223 17.69 12.17 6.17
CA ASP A 223 18.94 12.13 5.43
C ASP A 223 19.04 10.97 4.44
N LEU A 224 18.04 10.08 4.38
CA LEU A 224 17.98 9.02 3.38
C LEU A 224 18.01 9.60 1.95
N PRO A 225 18.86 9.08 1.05
CA PRO A 225 19.04 9.62 -0.30
C PRO A 225 17.79 9.53 -1.17
N GLU A 226 16.90 8.58 -0.91
CA GLU A 226 15.63 8.34 -1.60
C GLU A 226 14.71 9.57 -1.52
N TRP A 227 14.77 10.34 -0.42
CA TRP A 227 13.95 11.53 -0.22
C TRP A 227 14.17 12.62 -1.28
N LYS A 228 15.32 12.60 -1.97
CA LYS A 228 15.63 13.53 -3.06
C LYS A 228 14.85 13.23 -4.34
N TYR A 229 14.33 12.02 -4.48
CA TYR A 229 13.73 11.50 -5.72
C TYR A 229 12.24 11.19 -5.60
N VAL A 230 11.64 11.41 -4.43
CA VAL A 230 10.22 11.25 -4.18
C VAL A 230 9.54 12.62 -4.09
N ASP A 231 8.53 12.84 -4.93
CA ASP A 231 7.62 13.97 -4.82
C ASP A 231 6.52 13.64 -3.81
N ARG A 232 6.70 14.10 -2.57
CA ARG A 232 5.75 13.90 -1.46
C ARG A 232 4.46 14.74 -1.59
N LYS A 233 4.26 15.45 -2.71
CA LYS A 233 3.02 16.19 -3.01
C LYS A 233 2.09 15.41 -3.96
N THR A 234 2.53 14.27 -4.49
CA THR A 234 1.70 13.46 -5.39
C THR A 234 0.62 12.69 -4.63
N ARG A 235 -0.41 12.23 -5.36
CA ARG A 235 -1.52 11.46 -4.79
C ARG A 235 -1.06 10.14 -4.21
N VAL A 236 -0.05 9.53 -4.80
CA VAL A 236 0.61 8.35 -4.28
C VAL A 236 2.11 8.58 -4.32
N TRP A 237 2.81 8.13 -3.29
CA TRP A 237 4.26 8.04 -3.30
C TRP A 237 4.74 6.92 -2.38
N ALA A 238 5.93 6.40 -2.64
CA ALA A 238 6.51 5.32 -1.87
C ALA A 238 8.02 5.43 -1.80
N VAL A 239 8.60 4.91 -0.72
CA VAL A 239 10.03 4.76 -0.50
C VAL A 239 10.29 3.35 0.03
N ARG A 240 11.35 2.71 -0.44
CA ARG A 240 11.93 1.54 0.20
C ARG A 240 13.40 1.76 0.41
N HIS A 241 13.87 1.61 1.64
CA HIS A 241 15.28 1.56 1.97
C HIS A 241 15.65 0.11 2.27
N PHE A 242 16.64 -0.45 1.55
CA PHE A 242 16.98 -1.86 1.71
C PHE A 242 17.78 -2.09 2.99
N ASP A 243 17.31 -2.98 3.86
CA ASP A 243 18.02 -3.38 5.07
C ASP A 243 18.90 -4.61 4.84
N LYS A 244 20.22 -4.39 4.82
CA LYS A 244 21.19 -5.48 4.65
C LYS A 244 21.13 -6.52 5.76
N ARG A 245 20.66 -6.16 6.96
CA ARG A 245 20.53 -7.09 8.09
C ARG A 245 19.49 -8.19 7.84
N ARG A 246 18.61 -8.00 6.85
CA ARG A 246 17.55 -8.96 6.49
C ARG A 246 17.83 -9.74 5.21
N GLU A 247 19.06 -9.71 4.72
CA GLU A 247 19.41 -10.36 3.45
C GLU A 247 19.08 -11.85 3.42
N GLU A 248 19.23 -12.59 4.53
CA GLU A 248 18.98 -14.03 4.53
C GLU A 248 17.48 -14.37 4.49
N SER A 249 16.65 -13.56 5.15
CA SER A 249 15.23 -13.86 5.34
C SER A 249 14.31 -13.23 4.31
N ASP A 250 14.75 -12.15 3.64
CA ASP A 250 13.95 -11.40 2.66
C ASP A 250 14.22 -11.85 1.21
N PRO A 251 13.25 -12.54 0.56
CA PRO A 251 13.34 -12.95 -0.84
C PRO A 251 13.42 -11.82 -1.85
N SER A 252 12.98 -10.62 -1.48
CA SER A 252 12.98 -9.41 -2.31
C SER A 252 14.19 -8.51 -2.05
N SER A 253 15.00 -8.82 -1.04
CA SER A 253 16.24 -8.10 -0.74
C SER A 253 17.25 -8.32 -1.87
N PRO A 254 17.88 -7.25 -2.42
CA PRO A 254 18.84 -7.37 -3.53
C PRO A 254 20.19 -7.98 -3.11
N PHE A 255 20.43 -8.12 -1.81
CA PHE A 255 21.67 -8.64 -1.24
C PHE A 255 21.68 -10.17 -1.15
N GLY A 256 22.89 -10.76 -1.06
CA GLY A 256 23.04 -12.19 -0.77
C GLY A 256 22.71 -13.12 -1.96
N GLY A 257 22.86 -12.64 -3.19
CA GLY A 257 22.65 -13.44 -4.40
C GLY A 257 21.22 -13.35 -4.98
N ARG A 258 20.95 -14.21 -5.98
CA ARG A 258 19.65 -14.28 -6.66
C ARG A 258 18.68 -15.14 -5.86
N LYS A 259 17.46 -14.63 -5.67
CA LYS A 259 16.34 -15.24 -4.97
C LYS A 259 15.09 -15.21 -5.86
N SER A 260 13.97 -15.69 -5.34
CA SER A 260 12.69 -15.80 -6.04
C SER A 260 12.06 -14.45 -6.40
N ALA A 261 12.30 -13.38 -5.62
CA ALA A 261 11.63 -12.09 -5.78
C ALA A 261 12.59 -10.91 -5.94
N ASN A 262 13.84 -11.14 -6.35
CA ASN A 262 14.84 -10.08 -6.53
C ASN A 262 15.60 -10.19 -7.86
N VAL A 263 16.39 -9.14 -8.13
CA VAL A 263 17.60 -9.23 -8.97
C VAL A 263 18.76 -8.83 -8.07
N ARG A 264 19.90 -9.53 -8.21
CA ARG A 264 21.06 -9.33 -7.34
C ARG A 264 21.68 -7.95 -7.54
N ASP A 265 21.86 -7.22 -6.45
CA ASP A 265 22.64 -6.00 -6.40
C ASP A 265 23.19 -5.74 -4.97
N GLU A 266 24.47 -6.05 -4.76
CA GLU A 266 25.11 -5.92 -3.45
C GLU A 266 25.33 -4.46 -3.01
N GLU A 267 25.14 -3.50 -3.92
CA GLU A 267 25.35 -2.06 -3.71
C GLU A 267 24.05 -1.26 -3.82
N ALA A 268 22.90 -1.94 -3.80
CA ALA A 268 21.58 -1.31 -3.77
C ALA A 268 21.39 -0.48 -2.50
N ILE A 269 20.70 0.66 -2.65
CA ILE A 269 20.37 1.58 -1.56
C ILE A 269 18.87 1.55 -1.30
N GLY A 270 18.07 1.80 -2.35
CA GLY A 270 16.62 1.88 -2.19
C GLY A 270 15.87 2.28 -3.45
N LEU A 271 14.58 2.56 -3.27
CA LEU A 271 13.62 2.91 -4.30
C LEU A 271 12.83 4.15 -3.88
N ALA A 272 12.50 5.00 -4.85
CA ALA A 272 11.58 6.11 -4.70
C ALA A 272 10.55 6.11 -5.83
N PHE A 273 9.29 6.33 -5.51
CA PHE A 273 8.17 6.35 -6.46
C PHE A 273 7.19 7.47 -6.15
N SER A 274 6.67 8.13 -7.18
CA SER A 274 5.63 9.16 -7.05
C SER A 274 4.70 9.14 -8.26
N TYR A 275 3.40 9.23 -8.01
CA TYR A 275 2.39 9.23 -9.06
C TYR A 275 1.13 10.01 -8.68
N SER A 276 0.60 10.73 -9.68
CA SER A 276 -0.74 11.34 -9.66
C SER A 276 -1.35 11.15 -11.04
N ALA A 277 -2.64 10.84 -11.10
CA ALA A 277 -3.38 10.69 -12.35
C ALA A 277 -3.55 12.05 -13.05
N VAL A 278 -2.60 12.36 -13.92
CA VAL A 278 -2.62 13.51 -14.83
C VAL A 278 -2.55 12.95 -16.26
N PRO A 279 -3.36 13.43 -17.22
CA PRO A 279 -3.34 12.91 -18.59
C PRO A 279 -1.93 12.88 -19.18
N GLY A 280 -1.52 11.73 -19.73
CA GLY A 280 -0.20 11.55 -20.35
C GLY A 280 0.96 11.45 -19.35
N ARG A 281 0.68 11.37 -18.04
CA ARG A 281 1.72 11.18 -17.02
C ARG A 281 2.35 9.79 -17.17
N ILE A 282 3.67 9.77 -17.03
CA ILE A 282 4.49 8.56 -17.01
C ILE A 282 4.70 8.14 -15.55
N ALA A 283 4.52 6.85 -15.25
CA ALA A 283 4.87 6.28 -13.96
C ALA A 283 6.40 6.18 -13.88
N THR A 284 6.99 6.78 -12.85
CA THR A 284 8.45 6.88 -12.71
C THR A 284 8.90 6.31 -11.37
N VAL A 285 9.85 5.38 -11.41
CA VAL A 285 10.54 4.83 -10.24
C VAL A 285 12.01 5.23 -10.36
N TYR A 286 12.60 5.66 -9.25
CA TYR A 286 14.04 5.83 -9.13
C TYR A 286 14.61 4.68 -8.32
N TYR A 287 15.55 3.96 -8.92
CA TYR A 287 16.34 2.91 -8.27
C TYR A 287 17.73 3.45 -7.94
N LEU A 288 18.09 3.43 -6.66
CA LEU A 288 19.34 3.95 -6.14
C LEU A 288 20.28 2.79 -5.85
N SER A 289 21.48 2.82 -6.45
CA SER A 289 22.51 1.80 -6.27
C SER A 289 23.87 2.36 -6.64
N ASN A 290 24.91 2.07 -5.85
CA ASN A 290 26.28 2.44 -6.22
C ASN A 290 26.88 1.53 -7.30
N ASN A 291 26.16 0.47 -7.70
CA ASN A 291 26.60 -0.49 -8.68
C ASN A 291 26.78 0.14 -10.05
N LYS A 292 27.97 -0.03 -10.65
CA LYS A 292 28.26 0.43 -12.02
C LYS A 292 27.33 -0.19 -13.07
N ASN A 293 26.73 -1.34 -12.76
CA ASN A 293 25.78 -2.04 -13.62
C ASN A 293 24.31 -1.79 -13.26
N ALA A 294 24.00 -0.81 -12.40
CA ALA A 294 22.65 -0.56 -11.90
C ALA A 294 21.59 -0.41 -13.01
N VAL A 295 21.94 0.17 -14.16
CA VAL A 295 21.02 0.28 -15.31
C VAL A 295 20.63 -1.09 -15.86
N SER A 296 21.60 -2.00 -15.99
CA SER A 296 21.34 -3.37 -16.46
C SER A 296 20.52 -4.16 -15.46
N ILE A 297 20.83 -4.03 -14.17
CA ILE A 297 20.12 -4.70 -13.08
C ILE A 297 18.66 -4.22 -13.03
N ALA A 298 18.43 -2.91 -13.07
CA ALA A 298 17.08 -2.36 -13.14
C ALA A 298 16.36 -2.82 -14.42
N LYS A 299 17.05 -2.89 -15.56
CA LYS A 299 16.43 -3.38 -16.80
C LYS A 299 15.97 -4.84 -16.68
N GLU A 300 16.77 -5.70 -16.04
CA GLU A 300 16.42 -7.10 -15.78
C GLU A 300 15.19 -7.20 -14.89
N PHE A 301 15.13 -6.43 -13.80
CA PHE A 301 14.01 -6.51 -12.86
C PHE A 301 12.71 -5.94 -13.41
N TRP A 302 12.76 -4.81 -14.14
CA TRP A 302 11.57 -4.05 -14.52
C TRP A 302 11.01 -4.41 -15.90
N SER A 303 11.73 -5.17 -16.73
CA SER A 303 11.32 -5.46 -18.12
C SER A 303 10.69 -6.84 -18.26
N HIS A 304 9.40 -6.88 -18.59
CA HIS A 304 8.64 -8.10 -18.86
C HIS A 304 8.01 -8.04 -20.26
N PRO A 305 8.80 -8.19 -21.33
CA PRO A 305 8.30 -8.06 -22.71
C PRO A 305 7.25 -9.10 -23.09
N SER A 306 7.25 -10.29 -22.45
CA SER A 306 6.20 -11.30 -22.60
C SER A 306 4.82 -10.82 -22.14
N ASP A 307 4.79 -9.81 -21.27
CA ASP A 307 3.61 -9.22 -20.65
C ASP A 307 3.46 -7.75 -21.03
N ASN A 308 4.02 -7.36 -22.18
CA ASN A 308 3.97 -6.02 -22.78
C ASN A 308 4.61 -4.89 -21.94
N LEU A 309 5.22 -5.18 -20.79
CA LEU A 309 5.87 -4.19 -19.94
C LEU A 309 7.32 -3.97 -20.38
N THR A 310 7.57 -2.89 -21.13
CA THR A 310 8.90 -2.51 -21.62
C THR A 310 9.26 -1.08 -21.18
N PRO A 311 9.67 -0.87 -19.92
CA PRO A 311 10.02 0.45 -19.41
C PRO A 311 11.20 1.05 -20.17
N ARG A 312 11.23 2.38 -20.23
CA ARG A 312 12.48 3.09 -20.52
C ARG A 312 13.32 3.11 -19.25
N VAL A 313 14.46 2.43 -19.28
CA VAL A 313 15.43 2.38 -18.17
C VAL A 313 16.69 3.12 -18.58
N ARG A 314 17.12 4.12 -17.79
CA ARG A 314 18.33 4.90 -18.07
C ARG A 314 19.01 5.38 -16.80
N GLN A 315 20.31 5.64 -16.89
CA GLN A 315 21.00 6.41 -15.85
C GLN A 315 20.40 7.83 -15.81
N PHE A 316 20.00 8.27 -14.63
CA PHE A 316 19.52 9.63 -14.41
C PHE A 316 20.67 10.55 -14.00
N THR A 317 21.41 10.14 -12.97
CA THR A 317 22.65 10.74 -12.45
C THR A 317 23.49 9.60 -11.84
N PRO A 318 24.82 9.72 -11.62
CA PRO A 318 25.59 8.64 -11.00
C PRO A 318 24.93 8.12 -9.71
N GLY A 319 24.81 6.80 -9.61
CA GLY A 319 24.16 6.12 -8.48
C GLY A 319 22.62 6.03 -8.55
N VAL A 320 21.98 6.61 -9.58
CA VAL A 320 20.51 6.67 -9.69
C VAL A 320 20.03 6.34 -11.09
N VAL A 321 19.16 5.34 -11.17
CA VAL A 321 18.51 4.86 -12.40
C VAL A 321 17.05 5.29 -12.41
N GLU A 322 16.60 5.85 -13.52
CA GLU A 322 15.18 6.17 -13.76
C GLU A 322 14.55 5.03 -14.58
N VAL A 323 13.43 4.52 -14.08
CA VAL A 323 12.55 3.55 -14.75
C VAL A 323 11.23 4.26 -15.06
N SER A 324 10.95 4.45 -16.34
CA SER A 324 9.79 5.19 -16.84
C SER A 324 8.83 4.27 -17.61
N VAL A 325 7.56 4.22 -17.20
CA VAL A 325 6.52 3.41 -17.83
C VAL A 325 5.36 4.28 -18.31
N LYS A 326 5.04 4.14 -19.60
CA LYS A 326 3.81 4.70 -20.18
C LYS A 326 2.70 3.66 -20.08
N LEU A 327 1.56 4.05 -19.49
CA LEU A 327 0.38 3.18 -19.41
C LEU A 327 -0.31 3.14 -20.78
N ALA A 328 0.00 2.10 -21.57
CA ALA A 328 -0.54 1.95 -22.92
C ALA A 328 -1.91 1.24 -22.94
N ASP A 329 -2.09 0.28 -22.04
CA ASP A 329 -3.27 -0.58 -21.90
C ASP A 329 -3.36 -1.13 -20.46
N GLU A 330 -4.40 -1.93 -20.20
CA GLU A 330 -4.66 -2.54 -18.88
C GLU A 330 -3.66 -3.67 -18.55
N ASP A 331 -3.07 -4.33 -19.54
CA ASP A 331 -2.07 -5.39 -19.33
C ASP A 331 -0.78 -4.79 -18.78
N VAL A 332 -0.30 -3.70 -19.41
CA VAL A 332 0.86 -2.94 -18.94
C VAL A 332 0.63 -2.39 -17.53
N LEU A 333 -0.57 -1.87 -17.25
CA LEU A 333 -0.95 -1.38 -15.93
C LEU A 333 -0.88 -2.50 -14.88
N SER A 334 -1.49 -3.65 -15.18
CA SER A 334 -1.56 -4.80 -14.26
C SER A 334 -0.16 -5.35 -13.98
N MET A 335 0.66 -5.51 -15.03
CA MET A 335 2.04 -5.95 -14.88
C MET A 335 2.88 -4.94 -14.09
N LEU A 336 2.70 -3.63 -14.32
CA LEU A 336 3.40 -2.61 -13.55
C LEU A 336 3.03 -2.64 -12.05
N ILE A 337 1.76 -2.83 -11.71
CA ILE A 337 1.35 -3.02 -10.30
C ILE A 337 2.05 -4.23 -9.71
N PHE A 338 2.07 -5.36 -10.41
CA PHE A 338 2.74 -6.57 -9.94
C PHE A 338 4.25 -6.37 -9.68
N VAL A 339 4.96 -5.71 -10.61
CA VAL A 339 6.39 -5.38 -10.43
C VAL A 339 6.60 -4.40 -9.27
N LEU A 340 5.74 -3.38 -9.14
CA LEU A 340 5.79 -2.45 -8.01
C LEU A 340 5.61 -3.17 -6.67
N MET A 341 4.66 -4.09 -6.57
CA MET A 341 4.47 -4.90 -5.36
C MET A 341 5.77 -5.63 -4.98
N GLY A 342 6.38 -6.37 -5.91
CA GLY A 342 7.66 -7.04 -5.67
C GLY A 342 8.79 -6.07 -5.29
N ALA A 343 8.90 -4.94 -6.00
CA ALA A 343 9.91 -3.92 -5.72
C ALA A 343 9.81 -3.37 -4.29
N PHE A 344 8.59 -3.19 -3.78
CA PHE A 344 8.31 -2.69 -2.44
C PHE A 344 8.20 -3.78 -1.36
N GLY A 345 8.47 -5.06 -1.69
CA GLY A 345 8.60 -6.16 -0.73
C GLY A 345 7.40 -7.12 -0.67
N HIS A 346 6.35 -6.85 -1.45
CA HIS A 346 5.11 -7.65 -1.49
C HIS A 346 5.11 -8.61 -2.68
N GLY A 347 6.20 -9.38 -2.85
CA GLY A 347 6.27 -10.39 -3.91
C GLY A 347 5.19 -11.45 -3.77
N VAL A 348 4.84 -12.09 -4.89
CA VAL A 348 3.85 -13.18 -4.96
C VAL A 348 4.49 -14.40 -5.61
N TYR A 349 4.32 -15.55 -4.98
CA TYR A 349 4.81 -16.84 -5.45
C TYR A 349 3.68 -17.54 -6.20
N LEU A 350 3.95 -17.97 -7.44
CA LEU A 350 2.96 -18.47 -8.42
C LEU A 350 3.20 -19.92 -8.84
#